data_AF-G2FIL7-F1
#
_entry.id   AF-G2FIL7-F1
#
_cell.length_a   1.000
_cell.length_b   1.000
_cell.length_c   1.000
_cell.angle_alpha   90.00
_cell.angle_beta   90.00
_cell.angle_gamma   90.00
#
_symmetry.space_group_name_H-M   'P 1'
#
loop_
_entity.id
_entity.type
_entity.pdbx_description
1 polymer ?
#
loop_
_entity_poly.entity_id
_entity_poly.type
_entity_poly.pdbx_seq_one_letter_code
_entity_poly.pdbx_strand_id
1 'polypeptide(L)'
;MSDALNSWLTRLANKPLPALQRTLTRVRDLLNKPNASHSTFAAVVQYDPGFSLYLFQQLNRQPNRPREPICNIHNALPLIGMGLLERAVIELTPLESQLKGPARRGLLGCYSRAAHAAIYAESIAQRQGQRHPKDFATAALLHELAEMSLWLAAPEQLRDMEQAISRGDGREDAALETFGFTLEALNLALGGRWELPELVQESQRLFNSFQPKALSVMLCIALARSSAESWSGEETQENIELLGEFLNIPEAKAQALSHQIAVAAAHELYTLPLPLTAFSLARAVATAASRPAKAQHPTPKQPPRLKQTGIEATKPAPTPQAVKRAPPPAAPRTTPPTPPAKPTPTKPAKARPNPLQTIIADSMRELKQRHGMQRIMFSMLTPDRKQLKARFVIETGQQPSLKDFQAPLTQTNIFTLLLQKPQPLWLRPDNMTKYLPLIPEQAISVLGGRECLMMSIFFGDKPIGVLYADKGSEKSSLSVEQFANFKALGIRSMKQLRR
;
A
#
# COMPACT_ATOMS: atom_id res chain seq x y z
N MET A 1 -19.30 -18.84 -1.62
CA MET A 1 -18.04 -19.12 -2.34
C MET A 1 -18.44 -19.83 -3.61
N SER A 2 -18.02 -19.40 -4.81
CA SER A 2 -18.47 -20.03 -6.06
C SER A 2 -17.90 -21.45 -6.20
N ASP A 3 -18.59 -22.33 -6.92
CA ASP A 3 -18.13 -23.71 -7.16
C ASP A 3 -16.78 -23.74 -7.87
N ALA A 4 -16.55 -22.82 -8.79
CA ALA A 4 -15.26 -22.62 -9.47
C ALA A 4 -14.13 -22.34 -8.47
N LEU A 5 -14.34 -21.40 -7.54
CA LEU A 5 -13.35 -21.05 -6.53
C LEU A 5 -13.02 -22.23 -5.60
N ASN A 6 -14.03 -22.99 -5.17
CA ASN A 6 -13.83 -24.18 -4.33
C ASN A 6 -13.03 -25.28 -5.06
N SER A 7 -13.33 -25.51 -6.34
CA SER A 7 -12.59 -26.46 -7.18
C SER A 7 -11.12 -26.06 -7.31
N TRP A 8 -10.86 -24.78 -7.62
CA TRP A 8 -9.51 -24.24 -7.70
C TRP A 8 -8.76 -24.28 -6.36
N LEU A 9 -9.42 -23.91 -5.27
CA LEU A 9 -8.84 -23.99 -3.92
C LEU A 9 -8.40 -25.42 -3.60
N THR A 10 -9.23 -26.42 -3.90
CA THR A 10 -8.91 -27.83 -3.66
C THR A 10 -7.72 -28.30 -4.50
N ARG A 11 -7.69 -27.90 -5.78
CA ARG A 11 -6.60 -28.21 -6.71
C ARG A 11 -5.27 -27.59 -6.28
N LEU A 12 -5.29 -26.33 -5.84
CA LEU A 12 -4.08 -25.57 -5.51
C LEU A 12 -3.56 -25.84 -4.09
N ALA A 13 -4.45 -26.08 -3.13
CA ALA A 13 -4.06 -26.27 -1.72
C ALA A 13 -3.11 -27.46 -1.50
N ASN A 14 -3.15 -28.46 -2.40
CA ASN A 14 -2.32 -29.66 -2.34
C ASN A 14 -1.09 -29.62 -3.25
N LYS A 15 -0.91 -28.55 -4.05
CA LYS A 15 0.22 -28.39 -4.95
C LYS A 15 1.20 -27.38 -4.35
N PRO A 16 2.35 -27.79 -3.81
CA PRO A 16 3.31 -26.86 -3.24
C PRO A 16 3.85 -25.93 -4.33
N LEU A 17 4.05 -24.66 -3.97
CA LEU A 17 4.82 -23.75 -4.81
C LEU A 17 6.28 -24.22 -4.85
N PRO A 18 6.93 -24.23 -6.03
CA PRO A 18 8.33 -24.61 -6.12
C PRO A 18 9.25 -23.58 -5.49
N ALA A 19 10.36 -24.03 -4.90
CA ALA A 19 11.39 -23.12 -4.40
C ALA A 19 12.38 -22.76 -5.52
N LEU A 20 13.11 -21.66 -5.35
CA LEU A 20 14.20 -21.30 -6.25
C LEU A 20 15.34 -22.32 -6.10
N GLN A 21 15.92 -22.75 -7.23
CA GLN A 21 17.06 -23.66 -7.26
C GLN A 21 18.21 -23.16 -6.38
N ARG A 22 18.47 -21.84 -6.40
CA ARG A 22 19.52 -21.22 -5.60
C ARG A 22 19.25 -21.37 -4.10
N THR A 23 18.01 -21.16 -3.65
CA THR A 23 17.60 -21.32 -2.25
C THR A 23 17.82 -22.76 -1.80
N LEU A 24 17.31 -23.72 -2.57
CA LEU A 24 17.47 -25.15 -2.26
C LEU A 24 18.93 -25.56 -2.16
N THR A 25 19.77 -25.10 -3.08
CA THR A 25 21.21 -25.37 -3.08
C THR A 25 21.87 -24.77 -1.84
N ARG A 26 21.60 -23.50 -1.51
CA ARG A 26 22.19 -22.85 -0.34
C ARG A 26 21.75 -23.49 0.97
N VAL A 27 20.49 -23.93 1.08
CA VAL A 27 20.01 -24.65 2.27
C VAL A 27 20.73 -25.99 2.41
N ARG A 28 20.86 -26.77 1.33
CA ARG A 28 21.65 -28.03 1.33
C ARG A 28 23.10 -27.80 1.76
N ASP A 29 23.74 -26.78 1.21
CA ASP A 29 25.12 -26.43 1.57
C ASP A 29 25.26 -26.04 3.05
N LEU A 30 24.27 -25.34 3.61
CA LEU A 30 24.25 -24.95 5.02
C LEU A 30 23.95 -26.15 5.95
N LEU A 31 23.10 -27.09 5.54
CA LEU A 31 22.82 -28.31 6.31
C LEU A 31 24.07 -29.18 6.50
N ASN A 32 25.00 -29.14 5.54
CA ASN A 32 26.28 -29.85 5.63
C ASN A 32 27.34 -29.13 6.50
N LYS A 33 27.02 -27.94 7.06
CA LYS A 33 27.95 -27.19 7.92
C LYS A 33 27.62 -27.42 9.40
N PRO A 34 28.61 -27.84 10.22
CA PRO A 34 28.37 -28.28 11.60
C PRO A 34 27.82 -27.17 12.52
N ASN A 35 28.01 -25.89 12.18
CA ASN A 35 27.66 -24.74 13.04
C ASN A 35 26.70 -23.76 12.36
N ALA A 36 25.87 -24.21 11.43
CA ALA A 36 24.88 -23.34 10.78
C ALA A 36 23.75 -22.95 11.77
N SER A 37 23.53 -21.65 11.97
CA SER A 37 22.50 -21.14 12.87
C SER A 37 21.13 -21.02 12.17
N HIS A 38 20.03 -21.09 12.93
CA HIS A 38 18.68 -20.82 12.41
C HIS A 38 18.57 -19.46 11.71
N SER A 39 19.27 -18.43 12.20
CA SER A 39 19.30 -17.10 11.58
C SER A 39 19.92 -17.13 10.18
N THR A 40 20.97 -17.95 9.99
CA THR A 40 21.61 -18.14 8.68
C THR A 40 20.65 -18.80 7.68
N PHE A 41 19.86 -19.79 8.12
CA PHE A 41 18.82 -20.39 7.27
C PHE A 41 17.69 -19.40 6.97
N ALA A 42 17.24 -18.64 7.98
CA ALA A 42 16.19 -17.64 7.80
C ALA A 42 16.58 -16.62 6.72
N ALA A 43 17.83 -16.13 6.74
CA ALA A 43 18.33 -15.19 5.75
C ALA A 43 18.34 -15.74 4.31
N VAL A 44 18.51 -17.06 4.15
CA VAL A 44 18.47 -17.70 2.83
C VAL A 44 17.03 -17.92 2.35
N VAL A 45 16.11 -18.21 3.26
CA VAL A 45 14.75 -18.65 2.91
C VAL A 45 13.75 -17.49 2.85
N GLN A 46 13.95 -16.41 3.61
CA GLN A 46 12.95 -15.35 3.83
C GLN A 46 12.48 -14.60 2.57
N TYR A 47 13.20 -14.70 1.45
CA TYR A 47 12.84 -14.05 0.18
C TYR A 47 12.41 -15.05 -0.91
N ASP A 48 12.26 -16.33 -0.56
CA ASP A 48 11.73 -17.37 -1.44
C ASP A 48 10.27 -17.67 -1.03
N PRO A 49 9.26 -17.22 -1.82
CA PRO A 49 7.85 -17.45 -1.49
C PRO A 49 7.49 -18.93 -1.40
N GLY A 50 8.03 -19.78 -2.29
CA GLY A 50 7.71 -21.20 -2.32
C GLY A 50 8.24 -21.93 -1.09
N PHE A 51 9.50 -21.67 -0.75
CA PHE A 51 10.11 -22.24 0.46
C PHE A 51 9.45 -21.70 1.74
N SER A 52 9.23 -20.38 1.83
CA SER A 52 8.60 -19.76 3.01
C SER A 52 7.18 -20.27 3.23
N LEU A 53 6.37 -20.38 2.16
CA LEU A 53 5.03 -20.94 2.24
C LEU A 53 5.05 -22.38 2.75
N TYR A 54 5.97 -23.21 2.24
CA TYR A 54 6.12 -24.59 2.68
C TYR A 54 6.39 -24.67 4.20
N LEU A 55 7.31 -23.84 4.72
CA LEU A 55 7.59 -23.83 6.16
C LEU A 55 6.36 -23.48 7.00
N PHE A 56 5.57 -22.48 6.58
CA PHE A 56 4.32 -22.14 7.29
C PHE A 56 3.28 -23.25 7.21
N GLN A 57 3.09 -23.87 6.05
CA GLN A 57 2.14 -24.99 5.89
C GLN A 57 2.50 -26.16 6.81
N GLN A 58 3.78 -26.47 6.95
CA GLN A 58 4.26 -27.59 7.76
C GLN A 58 4.19 -27.27 9.26
N LEU A 59 4.54 -26.04 9.64
CA LEU A 59 4.35 -25.54 11.00
C LEU A 59 2.89 -25.63 11.43
N ASN A 60 1.98 -25.18 10.57
CA ASN A 60 0.55 -25.20 10.84
C ASN A 60 0.00 -26.64 10.90
N ARG A 61 0.67 -27.64 10.32
CA ARG A 61 0.27 -29.05 10.43
C ARG A 61 0.76 -29.73 11.71
N GLN A 62 1.60 -29.09 12.52
CA GLN A 62 2.11 -29.71 13.74
C GLN A 62 1.00 -29.84 14.80
N PRO A 63 0.96 -30.95 15.56
CA PRO A 63 -0.04 -31.18 16.61
C PRO A 63 0.13 -30.22 17.79
N ASN A 64 1.37 -29.89 18.16
CA ASN A 64 1.68 -29.01 19.29
C ASN A 64 2.03 -27.61 18.80
N ARG A 65 1.00 -26.81 18.51
CA ARG A 65 1.19 -25.42 18.07
C ARG A 65 1.53 -24.50 19.25
N PRO A 66 2.40 -23.50 19.05
CA PRO A 66 2.63 -22.48 20.06
C PRO A 66 1.36 -21.68 20.32
N ARG A 67 1.24 -21.15 21.55
CA ARG A 67 0.09 -20.31 21.96
C ARG A 67 0.07 -18.96 21.24
N GLU A 68 1.25 -18.40 20.97
CA GLU A 68 1.37 -17.17 20.20
C GLU A 68 1.53 -17.50 18.71
N PRO A 69 0.83 -16.77 17.81
CA PRO A 69 0.95 -17.00 16.39
C PRO A 69 2.36 -16.63 15.90
N ILE A 70 2.96 -17.52 15.12
CA ILE A 70 4.24 -17.25 14.47
C ILE A 70 3.97 -16.51 13.16
N CYS A 71 4.50 -15.30 13.04
CA CYS A 71 4.23 -14.42 11.91
C CYS A 71 5.40 -14.28 10.91
N ASN A 72 6.58 -14.85 11.21
CA ASN A 72 7.76 -14.74 10.34
C ASN A 72 8.70 -15.95 10.45
N ILE A 73 9.52 -16.18 9.42
CA ILE A 73 10.43 -17.33 9.31
C ILE A 73 11.52 -17.35 10.39
N HIS A 74 11.99 -16.18 10.86
CA HIS A 74 13.02 -16.10 11.91
C HIS A 74 12.52 -16.68 13.24
N ASN A 75 11.24 -16.46 13.55
CA ASN A 75 10.59 -17.02 14.74
C ASN A 75 10.08 -18.45 14.50
N ALA A 76 9.79 -18.83 13.25
CA ALA A 76 9.33 -20.17 12.91
C ALA A 76 10.43 -21.23 13.02
N LEU A 77 11.63 -20.94 12.50
CA LEU A 77 12.69 -21.94 12.38
C LEU A 77 13.14 -22.56 13.72
N PRO A 78 13.33 -21.80 14.81
CA PRO A 78 13.70 -22.39 16.10
C PRO A 78 12.67 -23.37 16.66
N LEU A 79 11.38 -23.18 16.32
CA LEU A 79 10.29 -24.01 16.83
C LEU A 79 10.10 -25.28 16.01
N ILE A 80 10.40 -25.20 14.72
CA ILE A 80 10.29 -26.33 13.79
C ILE A 80 11.53 -27.22 13.83
N GLY A 81 12.71 -26.61 14.05
CA GLY A 81 14.01 -27.28 14.02
C GLY A 81 14.53 -27.63 12.63
N MET A 82 15.73 -28.20 12.61
CA MET A 82 16.50 -28.49 11.39
C MET A 82 15.87 -29.57 10.49
N GLY A 83 15.19 -30.56 11.08
CA GLY A 83 14.63 -31.68 10.33
C GLY A 83 13.52 -31.28 9.33
N LEU A 84 12.89 -30.11 9.47
CA LEU A 84 11.99 -29.64 8.41
C LEU A 84 12.75 -29.01 7.23
N LEU A 85 13.89 -28.36 7.47
CA LEU A 85 14.72 -27.84 6.38
C LEU A 85 15.24 -28.99 5.51
N GLU A 86 15.64 -30.10 6.13
CA GLU A 86 16.03 -31.34 5.44
C GLU A 86 14.89 -31.90 4.59
N ARG A 87 13.67 -31.98 5.15
CA ARG A 87 12.48 -32.39 4.40
C ARG A 87 12.14 -31.44 3.26
N ALA A 88 12.22 -30.14 3.50
CA ALA A 88 11.93 -29.11 2.50
C ALA A 88 12.83 -29.26 1.28
N VAL A 89 14.14 -29.50 1.47
CA VAL A 89 15.07 -29.66 0.34
C VAL A 89 14.89 -30.98 -0.43
N ILE A 90 14.15 -31.95 0.13
CA ILE A 90 13.78 -33.22 -0.52
C ILE A 90 12.45 -33.06 -1.27
N GLU A 91 11.44 -32.47 -0.62
CA GLU A 91 10.08 -32.38 -1.14
C GLU A 91 9.86 -31.25 -2.14
N LEU A 92 10.57 -30.11 -1.99
CA LEU A 92 10.40 -28.96 -2.86
C LEU A 92 11.13 -29.17 -4.19
N THR A 93 10.37 -29.01 -5.27
CA THR A 93 10.91 -29.02 -6.63
C THR A 93 11.51 -27.66 -6.97
N PRO A 94 12.67 -27.60 -7.64
CA PRO A 94 13.20 -26.34 -8.14
C PRO A 94 12.35 -25.72 -9.25
N LEU A 95 11.95 -24.46 -9.09
CA LEU A 95 11.11 -23.71 -10.02
C LEU A 95 11.67 -23.72 -11.45
N GLU A 96 12.97 -23.47 -11.57
CA GLU A 96 13.71 -23.39 -12.82
C GLU A 96 13.83 -24.75 -13.52
N SER A 97 13.61 -25.85 -12.82
CA SER A 97 13.53 -27.19 -13.43
C SER A 97 12.10 -27.55 -13.85
N GLN A 98 11.12 -27.13 -13.04
CA GLN A 98 9.71 -27.50 -13.20
C GLN A 98 9.01 -26.73 -14.34
N LEU A 99 9.28 -25.42 -14.47
CA LEU A 99 8.61 -24.57 -15.46
C LEU A 99 9.59 -24.14 -16.55
N LYS A 100 9.09 -23.84 -17.76
CA LYS A 100 9.87 -23.32 -18.89
C LYS A 100 9.15 -22.13 -19.56
N GLY A 101 9.87 -21.40 -20.39
CA GLY A 101 9.29 -20.38 -21.28
C GLY A 101 8.50 -19.29 -20.53
N PRO A 102 7.32 -18.87 -21.05
CA PRO A 102 6.49 -17.84 -20.43
C PRO A 102 6.08 -18.15 -18.99
N ALA A 103 5.71 -19.40 -18.68
CA ALA A 103 5.27 -19.78 -17.33
C ALA A 103 6.38 -19.58 -16.27
N ARG A 104 7.63 -19.92 -16.62
CA ARG A 104 8.78 -19.65 -15.75
C ARG A 104 8.97 -18.16 -15.52
N ARG A 105 8.91 -17.36 -16.59
CA ARG A 105 9.09 -15.90 -16.50
C ARG A 105 8.00 -15.25 -15.65
N GLY A 106 6.74 -15.66 -15.85
CA GLY A 106 5.60 -15.18 -15.08
C GLY A 106 5.76 -15.45 -13.58
N LEU A 107 6.07 -16.71 -13.21
CA LEU A 107 6.26 -17.05 -11.80
C LEU A 107 7.50 -16.37 -11.18
N LEU A 108 8.63 -16.29 -11.89
CA LEU A 108 9.81 -15.55 -11.42
C LEU A 108 9.51 -14.05 -11.27
N GLY A 109 8.67 -13.47 -12.13
CA GLY A 109 8.18 -12.11 -12.01
C GLY A 109 7.37 -11.92 -10.72
N CYS A 110 6.46 -12.85 -10.42
CA CYS A 110 5.71 -12.84 -9.16
C CYS A 110 6.64 -12.94 -7.94
N TYR A 111 7.63 -13.84 -7.99
CA TYR A 111 8.58 -14.04 -6.89
C TYR A 111 9.45 -12.80 -6.68
N SER A 112 9.87 -12.15 -7.76
CA SER A 112 10.59 -10.88 -7.69
C SER A 112 9.74 -9.80 -7.01
N ARG A 113 8.51 -9.57 -7.47
CA ARG A 113 7.62 -8.57 -6.87
C ARG A 113 7.39 -8.83 -5.38
N ALA A 114 7.12 -10.08 -5.02
CA ALA A 114 6.92 -10.48 -3.62
C ALA A 114 8.16 -10.24 -2.75
N ALA A 115 9.36 -10.59 -3.24
CA ALA A 115 10.61 -10.38 -2.52
C ALA A 115 10.92 -8.88 -2.34
N HIS A 116 10.71 -8.05 -3.37
CA HIS A 116 10.86 -6.60 -3.24
C HIS A 116 9.83 -6.04 -2.24
N ALA A 117 8.56 -6.44 -2.35
CA ALA A 117 7.51 -6.01 -1.45
C ALA A 117 7.83 -6.37 0.01
N ALA A 118 8.42 -7.55 0.26
CA ALA A 118 8.87 -7.96 1.59
C ALA A 118 9.93 -7.02 2.17
N ILE A 119 10.96 -6.70 1.39
CA ILE A 119 12.04 -5.79 1.80
C ILE A 119 11.50 -4.36 2.01
N TYR A 120 10.56 -3.93 1.16
CA TYR A 120 9.90 -2.63 1.27
C TYR A 120 9.11 -2.57 2.57
N ALA A 121 8.27 -3.59 2.82
CA ALA A 121 7.42 -3.65 3.99
C ALA A 121 8.21 -3.71 5.31
N GLU A 122 9.30 -4.49 5.38
CA GLU A 122 10.18 -4.50 6.56
C GLU A 122 10.87 -3.14 6.76
N SER A 123 11.40 -2.54 5.69
CA SER A 123 12.08 -1.24 5.76
C SER A 123 11.14 -0.12 6.23
N ILE A 124 9.91 -0.10 5.71
CA ILE A 124 8.89 0.88 6.10
C ILE A 124 8.43 0.63 7.54
N ALA A 125 8.14 -0.62 7.91
CA ALA A 125 7.73 -0.96 9.27
C ALA A 125 8.79 -0.60 10.31
N GLN A 126 10.08 -0.81 10.02
CA GLN A 126 11.20 -0.36 10.87
C GLN A 126 11.16 1.16 11.09
N ARG A 127 10.98 1.94 10.03
CA ARG A 127 10.92 3.41 10.11
C ARG A 127 9.71 3.93 10.88
N GLN A 128 8.60 3.19 10.81
CA GLN A 128 7.41 3.47 11.61
C GLN A 128 7.55 3.05 13.07
N GLY A 129 8.69 2.48 13.48
CA GLY A 129 8.91 2.01 14.85
C GLY A 129 8.07 0.78 15.19
N GLN A 130 7.67 -0.02 14.21
CA GLN A 130 6.92 -1.25 14.47
C GLN A 130 7.78 -2.23 15.26
N ARG A 131 7.19 -2.85 16.29
CA ARG A 131 7.89 -3.80 17.17
C ARG A 131 8.38 -5.05 16.41
N HIS A 132 7.63 -5.50 15.41
CA HIS A 132 7.93 -6.71 14.63
C HIS A 132 7.93 -6.44 13.11
N PRO A 133 8.96 -5.78 12.56
CA PRO A 133 8.97 -5.42 11.13
C PRO A 133 9.00 -6.62 10.18
N LYS A 134 9.56 -7.75 10.60
CA LYS A 134 9.64 -8.98 9.79
C LYS A 134 8.27 -9.64 9.52
N ASP A 135 7.28 -9.33 10.35
CA ASP A 135 5.90 -9.79 10.14
C ASP A 135 5.30 -9.11 8.90
N PHE A 136 5.67 -7.85 8.66
CA PHE A 136 5.26 -7.10 7.47
C PHE A 136 5.92 -7.65 6.21
N ALA A 137 7.22 -8.01 6.29
CA ALA A 137 7.90 -8.69 5.19
C ALA A 137 7.21 -10.00 4.81
N THR A 138 6.88 -10.83 5.79
CA THR A 138 6.19 -12.11 5.56
C THR A 138 4.80 -11.89 4.96
N ALA A 139 4.06 -10.91 5.47
CA ALA A 139 2.75 -10.56 4.93
C ALA A 139 2.82 -10.11 3.47
N ALA A 140 3.79 -9.29 3.10
CA ALA A 140 4.00 -8.85 1.73
C ALA A 140 4.47 -9.99 0.81
N LEU A 141 5.38 -10.84 1.28
CA LEU A 141 5.91 -11.98 0.51
C LEU A 141 4.80 -12.98 0.11
N LEU A 142 3.86 -13.23 1.04
CA LEU A 142 2.81 -14.23 0.90
C LEU A 142 1.45 -13.63 0.50
N HIS A 143 1.41 -12.37 0.07
CA HIS A 143 0.17 -11.69 -0.25
C HIS A 143 -0.47 -12.20 -1.56
N GLU A 144 0.32 -12.32 -2.64
CA GLU A 144 -0.14 -12.64 -4.01
C GLU A 144 -0.03 -14.13 -4.38
N LEU A 145 -0.38 -15.02 -3.44
CA LEU A 145 -0.24 -16.47 -3.65
C LEU A 145 -1.15 -17.02 -4.75
N ALA A 146 -2.29 -16.38 -5.01
CA ALA A 146 -3.22 -16.75 -6.08
C ALA A 146 -2.52 -16.72 -7.45
N GLU A 147 -1.91 -15.58 -7.80
CA GLU A 147 -1.22 -15.43 -9.09
C GLU A 147 -0.05 -16.41 -9.23
N MET A 148 0.76 -16.56 -8.17
CA MET A 148 1.86 -17.53 -8.14
C MET A 148 1.36 -18.97 -8.39
N SER A 149 0.26 -19.33 -7.74
CA SER A 149 -0.33 -20.67 -7.85
C SER A 149 -0.96 -20.90 -9.23
N LEU A 150 -1.55 -19.87 -9.83
CA LEU A 150 -2.13 -19.94 -11.16
C LEU A 150 -1.07 -20.04 -12.26
N TRP A 151 0.08 -19.36 -12.14
CA TRP A 151 1.21 -19.57 -13.06
C TRP A 151 1.70 -21.02 -13.08
N LEU A 152 1.59 -21.72 -11.94
CA LEU A 152 1.96 -23.13 -11.82
C LEU A 152 0.88 -24.10 -12.33
N ALA A 153 -0.39 -23.69 -12.38
CA ALA A 153 -1.52 -24.59 -12.63
C ALA A 153 -2.31 -24.32 -13.93
N ALA A 154 -2.28 -23.07 -14.42
CA ALA A 154 -2.99 -22.58 -15.60
C ALA A 154 -2.26 -21.39 -16.26
N PRO A 155 -1.02 -21.59 -16.77
CA PRO A 155 -0.24 -20.51 -17.37
C PRO A 155 -0.82 -19.95 -18.67
N GLU A 156 -1.65 -20.70 -19.40
CA GLU A 156 -2.31 -20.19 -20.61
C GLU A 156 -3.40 -19.18 -20.25
N GLN A 157 -4.31 -19.55 -19.35
CA GLN A 157 -5.36 -18.66 -18.87
C GLN A 157 -4.79 -17.40 -18.20
N LEU A 158 -3.68 -17.55 -17.45
CA LEU A 158 -3.03 -16.41 -16.82
C LEU A 158 -2.44 -15.44 -17.86
N ARG A 159 -1.95 -15.94 -19.00
CA ARG A 159 -1.54 -15.09 -20.12
C ARG A 159 -2.71 -14.38 -20.80
N ASP A 160 -3.86 -15.03 -20.93
CA ASP A 160 -5.07 -14.39 -21.47
C ASP A 160 -5.53 -13.25 -20.55
N MET A 161 -5.48 -13.46 -19.23
CA MET A 161 -5.74 -12.44 -18.22
C MET A 161 -4.73 -11.28 -18.31
N GLU A 162 -3.43 -11.56 -18.44
CA GLU A 162 -2.41 -10.51 -18.62
C GLU A 162 -2.63 -9.69 -19.91
N GLN A 163 -3.06 -10.33 -20.99
CA GLN A 163 -3.42 -9.62 -22.22
C GLN A 163 -4.63 -8.71 -22.03
N ALA A 164 -5.67 -9.17 -21.33
CA ALA A 164 -6.83 -8.32 -20.99
C ALA A 164 -6.39 -7.09 -20.18
N ILE A 165 -5.56 -7.27 -19.16
CA ILE A 165 -5.00 -6.17 -18.37
C ILE A 165 -4.22 -5.19 -19.25
N SER A 166 -3.40 -5.69 -20.18
CA SER A 166 -2.64 -4.83 -21.10
C SER A 166 -3.53 -4.02 -22.07
N ARG A 167 -4.78 -4.45 -22.29
CA ARG A 167 -5.78 -3.71 -23.07
C ARG A 167 -6.54 -2.66 -22.24
N GLY A 168 -6.29 -2.60 -20.94
CA GLY A 168 -6.89 -1.63 -20.02
C GLY A 168 -7.95 -2.20 -19.07
N ASP A 169 -8.18 -3.52 -19.09
CA ASP A 169 -9.12 -4.15 -18.16
C ASP A 169 -8.57 -4.14 -16.72
N GLY A 170 -9.45 -3.93 -15.74
CA GLY A 170 -9.09 -4.01 -14.33
C GLY A 170 -8.61 -5.42 -13.96
N ARG A 171 -7.57 -5.52 -13.13
CA ARG A 171 -6.95 -6.81 -12.76
C ARG A 171 -7.93 -7.83 -12.18
N GLU A 172 -8.81 -7.39 -11.28
CA GLU A 172 -9.81 -8.28 -10.66
C GLU A 172 -10.95 -8.63 -11.62
N ASP A 173 -11.32 -7.72 -12.53
CA ASP A 173 -12.32 -7.96 -13.58
C ASP A 173 -11.81 -8.97 -14.61
N ALA A 174 -10.57 -8.80 -15.08
CA ALA A 174 -9.92 -9.74 -15.99
C ALA A 174 -9.82 -11.15 -15.37
N ALA A 175 -9.53 -11.23 -14.07
CA ALA A 175 -9.51 -12.50 -13.35
C ALA A 175 -10.91 -13.13 -13.24
N LEU A 176 -11.93 -12.32 -12.94
CA LEU A 176 -13.31 -12.78 -12.85
C LEU A 176 -13.81 -13.33 -14.19
N GLU A 177 -13.50 -12.66 -15.29
CA GLU A 177 -13.85 -13.12 -16.64
C GLU A 177 -13.11 -14.40 -17.02
N THR A 178 -11.82 -14.49 -16.70
CA THR A 178 -10.97 -15.64 -17.09
C THR A 178 -11.23 -16.89 -16.24
N PHE A 179 -11.45 -16.73 -14.93
CA PHE A 179 -11.48 -17.83 -13.96
C PHE A 179 -12.83 -18.02 -13.26
N GLY A 180 -13.75 -17.06 -13.36
CA GLY A 180 -15.02 -17.06 -12.62
C GLY A 180 -14.88 -16.64 -11.15
N PHE A 181 -13.73 -16.06 -10.76
CA PHE A 181 -13.47 -15.47 -9.44
C PHE A 181 -12.37 -14.42 -9.51
N THR A 182 -12.33 -13.53 -8.52
CA THR A 182 -11.28 -12.50 -8.38
C THR A 182 -10.01 -13.08 -7.75
N LEU A 183 -8.83 -12.51 -8.04
CA LEU A 183 -7.58 -12.91 -7.40
C LEU A 183 -7.61 -12.65 -5.90
N GLU A 184 -8.25 -11.55 -5.46
CA GLU A 184 -8.51 -11.27 -4.04
C GLU A 184 -9.25 -12.45 -3.37
N ALA A 185 -10.32 -12.97 -4.00
CA ALA A 185 -11.09 -14.06 -3.42
C ALA A 185 -10.26 -15.35 -3.28
N LEU A 186 -9.42 -15.66 -4.28
CA LEU A 186 -8.54 -16.82 -4.21
C LEU A 186 -7.41 -16.63 -3.18
N ASN A 187 -6.81 -15.45 -3.09
CA ASN A 187 -5.80 -15.12 -2.08
C ASN A 187 -6.34 -15.33 -0.67
N LEU A 188 -7.54 -14.81 -0.38
CA LEU A 188 -8.20 -14.98 0.91
C LEU A 188 -8.53 -16.43 1.23
N ALA A 189 -9.01 -17.18 0.23
CA ALA A 189 -9.34 -18.59 0.39
C ALA A 189 -8.08 -19.44 0.67
N LEU A 190 -6.99 -19.19 -0.06
CA LEU A 190 -5.70 -19.85 0.16
C LEU A 190 -5.09 -19.48 1.51
N GLY A 191 -5.12 -18.19 1.87
CA GLY A 191 -4.61 -17.70 3.16
C GLY A 191 -5.33 -18.35 4.35
N GLY A 192 -6.65 -18.48 4.27
CA GLY A 192 -7.43 -19.22 5.28
C GLY A 192 -7.15 -20.72 5.27
N ARG A 193 -7.08 -21.35 4.09
CA ARG A 193 -6.83 -22.80 3.95
C ARG A 193 -5.47 -23.24 4.46
N TRP A 194 -4.45 -22.40 4.31
CA TRP A 194 -3.10 -22.65 4.81
C TRP A 194 -2.85 -22.07 6.20
N GLU A 195 -3.87 -21.46 6.81
CA GLU A 195 -3.80 -20.84 8.15
C GLU A 195 -2.66 -19.82 8.27
N LEU A 196 -2.48 -18.99 7.24
CA LEU A 196 -1.40 -18.00 7.21
C LEU A 196 -1.57 -16.92 8.29
N PRO A 197 -0.48 -16.26 8.72
CA PRO A 197 -0.53 -15.19 9.71
C PRO A 197 -1.59 -14.12 9.41
N GLU A 198 -2.21 -13.59 10.47
CA GLU A 198 -3.34 -12.66 10.36
C GLU A 198 -3.05 -11.46 9.46
N LEU A 199 -1.85 -10.86 9.56
CA LEU A 199 -1.48 -9.71 8.74
C LEU A 199 -1.46 -10.02 7.23
N VAL A 200 -1.17 -11.26 6.83
CA VAL A 200 -1.24 -11.70 5.42
C VAL A 200 -2.70 -11.62 4.98
N GLN A 201 -3.60 -12.25 5.73
CA GLN A 201 -5.04 -12.29 5.44
C GLN A 201 -5.69 -10.90 5.53
N GLU A 202 -5.24 -10.06 6.46
CA GLU A 202 -5.74 -8.70 6.61
C GLU A 202 -5.35 -7.84 5.42
N SER A 203 -4.09 -7.91 4.99
CA SER A 203 -3.61 -7.13 3.86
C SER A 203 -4.31 -7.48 2.55
N GLN A 204 -4.75 -8.73 2.38
CA GLN A 204 -5.47 -9.19 1.18
C GLN A 204 -6.86 -8.57 1.01
N ARG A 205 -7.43 -7.96 2.06
CA ARG A 205 -8.77 -7.37 2.00
C ARG A 205 -8.66 -5.88 1.75
N LEU A 206 -9.16 -5.40 0.61
CA LEU A 206 -9.08 -3.97 0.27
C LEU A 206 -9.71 -3.07 1.36
N PHE A 207 -10.78 -3.54 2.01
CA PHE A 207 -11.42 -2.81 3.11
C PHE A 207 -10.55 -2.66 4.36
N ASN A 208 -9.50 -3.46 4.52
CA ASN A 208 -8.54 -3.29 5.61
C ASN A 208 -7.50 -2.21 5.33
N SER A 209 -7.57 -1.52 4.19
CA SER A 209 -6.69 -0.40 3.86
C SER A 209 -6.85 0.83 4.77
N PHE A 210 -7.79 0.77 5.71
CA PHE A 210 -7.92 1.73 6.80
C PHE A 210 -7.12 1.36 8.04
N GLN A 211 -6.73 0.10 8.17
CA GLN A 211 -5.83 -0.35 9.22
C GLN A 211 -4.40 0.04 8.84
N PRO A 212 -3.66 0.78 9.69
CA PRO A 212 -2.33 1.26 9.35
C PRO A 212 -1.36 0.15 8.96
N LYS A 213 -1.42 -1.01 9.62
CA LYS A 213 -0.52 -2.14 9.34
C LYS A 213 -0.80 -2.76 7.96
N ALA A 214 -2.06 -3.09 7.70
CA ALA A 214 -2.48 -3.66 6.41
C ALA A 214 -2.24 -2.66 5.25
N LEU A 215 -2.51 -1.37 5.47
CA LEU A 215 -2.21 -0.31 4.50
C LEU A 215 -0.72 -0.24 4.17
N SER A 216 0.15 -0.32 5.18
CA SER A 216 1.61 -0.34 4.96
C SER A 216 2.02 -1.50 4.04
N VAL A 217 1.49 -2.69 4.28
CA VAL A 217 1.79 -3.88 3.47
C VAL A 217 1.27 -3.70 2.05
N MET A 218 0.00 -3.30 1.87
CA MET A 218 -0.60 -3.06 0.56
C MET A 218 0.15 -2.01 -0.26
N LEU A 219 0.58 -0.92 0.37
CA LEU A 219 1.33 0.13 -0.31
C LEU A 219 2.70 -0.35 -0.79
N CYS A 220 3.39 -1.17 0.01
CA CYS A 220 4.65 -1.78 -0.38
C CYS A 220 4.49 -2.76 -1.54
N ILE A 221 3.39 -3.51 -1.59
CA ILE A 221 3.05 -4.42 -2.69
C ILE A 221 2.74 -3.62 -3.96
N ALA A 222 1.90 -2.58 -3.88
CA ALA A 222 1.57 -1.71 -5.00
C ALA A 222 2.83 -1.04 -5.59
N LEU A 223 3.71 -0.54 -4.72
CA LEU A 223 4.99 0.04 -5.13
C LEU A 223 5.91 -1.00 -5.79
N ALA A 224 6.01 -2.22 -5.23
CA ALA A 224 6.82 -3.29 -5.82
C ALA A 224 6.30 -3.73 -7.20
N ARG A 225 4.97 -3.75 -7.39
CA ARG A 225 4.34 -4.07 -8.67
C ARG A 225 4.59 -2.98 -9.72
N SER A 226 4.20 -1.75 -9.43
CA SER A 226 4.33 -0.62 -10.36
C SER A 226 5.79 -0.32 -10.71
N SER A 227 6.71 -0.38 -9.73
CA SER A 227 8.15 -0.18 -9.98
C SER A 227 8.82 -1.29 -10.80
N ALA A 228 8.26 -2.51 -10.81
CA ALA A 228 8.74 -3.59 -11.67
C ALA A 228 8.48 -3.31 -13.16
N GLU A 229 7.43 -2.54 -13.46
CA GLU A 229 7.12 -2.11 -14.82
C GLU A 229 7.87 -0.83 -15.18
N SER A 230 7.74 0.22 -14.38
CA SER A 230 8.36 1.51 -14.65
C SER A 230 8.43 2.42 -13.44
N TRP A 231 9.64 2.82 -13.03
CA TRP A 231 9.82 3.85 -12.00
C TRP A 231 9.25 5.20 -12.38
N SER A 232 9.25 5.55 -13.68
CA SER A 232 8.71 6.81 -14.18
C SER A 232 7.25 6.70 -14.64
N GLY A 233 6.60 5.55 -14.43
CA GLY A 233 5.19 5.36 -14.76
C GLY A 233 4.27 6.12 -13.81
N GLU A 234 3.08 6.50 -14.28
CA GLU A 234 2.08 7.25 -13.51
C GLU A 234 1.71 6.51 -12.22
N GLU A 235 1.38 5.21 -12.29
CA GLU A 235 1.03 4.39 -11.13
C GLU A 235 2.16 4.36 -10.07
N THR A 236 3.44 4.29 -10.49
CA THR A 236 4.57 4.31 -9.55
C THR A 236 4.69 5.66 -8.86
N GLN A 237 4.50 6.77 -9.57
CA GLN A 237 4.54 8.11 -8.98
C GLN A 237 3.38 8.32 -8.01
N GLU A 238 2.18 7.86 -8.36
CA GLU A 238 1.01 7.89 -7.46
C GLU A 238 1.25 7.07 -6.18
N ASN A 239 1.84 5.88 -6.29
CA ASN A 239 2.20 5.06 -5.13
C ASN A 239 3.28 5.71 -4.25
N ILE A 240 4.23 6.45 -4.84
CA ILE A 240 5.26 7.19 -4.10
C ILE A 240 4.66 8.40 -3.39
N GLU A 241 3.74 9.13 -4.03
CA GLU A 241 2.99 10.22 -3.40
C GLU A 241 2.21 9.70 -2.17
N LEU A 242 1.46 8.60 -2.35
CA LEU A 242 0.70 7.96 -1.28
C LEU A 242 1.62 7.47 -0.14
N LEU A 243 2.84 7.01 -0.45
CA LEU A 243 3.85 6.67 0.56
C LEU A 243 4.33 7.90 1.33
N GLY A 244 4.54 9.03 0.65
CA GLY A 244 4.86 10.30 1.29
C GLY A 244 3.78 10.73 2.28
N GLU A 245 2.52 10.68 1.86
CA GLU A 245 1.37 10.97 2.72
C GLU A 245 1.30 10.02 3.92
N PHE A 246 1.40 8.72 3.67
CA PHE A 246 1.30 7.68 4.70
C PHE A 246 2.40 7.82 5.77
N LEU A 247 3.59 8.25 5.38
CA LEU A 247 4.72 8.49 6.27
C LEU A 247 4.81 9.92 6.80
N ASN A 248 3.91 10.81 6.35
CA ASN A 248 3.94 12.24 6.64
C ASN A 248 5.30 12.90 6.28
N ILE A 249 5.81 12.61 5.09
CA ILE A 249 7.03 13.18 4.52
C ILE A 249 6.77 13.79 3.13
N PRO A 250 7.54 14.79 2.68
CA PRO A 250 7.43 15.31 1.33
C PRO A 250 7.66 14.24 0.26
N GLU A 251 6.93 14.33 -0.87
CA GLU A 251 7.02 13.40 -2.01
C GLU A 251 8.46 13.15 -2.46
N ALA A 252 9.28 14.19 -2.62
CA ALA A 252 10.70 14.04 -2.99
C ALA A 252 11.50 13.17 -2.00
N LYS A 253 11.17 13.20 -0.70
CA LYS A 253 11.79 12.31 0.29
C LYS A 253 11.25 10.89 0.19
N ALA A 254 9.95 10.72 -0.10
CA ALA A 254 9.35 9.41 -0.33
C ALA A 254 9.97 8.74 -1.58
N GLN A 255 10.18 9.50 -2.65
CA GLN A 255 10.84 9.03 -3.86
C GLN A 255 12.28 8.57 -3.57
N ALA A 256 13.08 9.42 -2.92
CA ALA A 256 14.44 9.07 -2.54
C ALA A 256 14.49 7.82 -1.65
N LEU A 257 13.55 7.70 -0.71
CA LEU A 257 13.41 6.54 0.15
C LEU A 257 13.09 5.27 -0.65
N SER A 258 12.10 5.31 -1.54
CA SER A 258 11.72 4.18 -2.38
C SER A 258 12.89 3.68 -3.23
N HIS A 259 13.67 4.60 -3.81
CA HIS A 259 14.86 4.25 -4.57
C HIS A 259 15.97 3.64 -3.71
N GLN A 260 16.22 4.18 -2.52
CA GLN A 260 17.20 3.62 -1.58
C GLN A 260 16.84 2.19 -1.17
N ILE A 261 15.56 1.94 -0.85
CA ILE A 261 15.09 0.61 -0.50
C ILE A 261 15.19 -0.33 -1.72
N ALA A 262 14.88 0.12 -2.93
CA ALA A 262 15.05 -0.68 -4.14
C ALA A 262 16.51 -1.12 -4.36
N VAL A 263 17.47 -0.21 -4.15
CA VAL A 263 18.90 -0.53 -4.23
C VAL A 263 19.31 -1.52 -3.13
N ALA A 264 18.82 -1.33 -1.89
CA ALA A 264 19.05 -2.29 -0.82
C ALA A 264 18.46 -3.67 -1.16
N ALA A 265 17.26 -3.72 -1.75
CA ALA A 265 16.65 -4.96 -2.21
C ALA A 265 17.50 -5.66 -3.27
N ALA A 266 18.13 -4.91 -4.19
CA ALA A 266 19.05 -5.49 -5.16
C ALA A 266 20.27 -6.14 -4.48
N HIS A 267 20.82 -5.53 -3.42
CA HIS A 267 21.92 -6.11 -2.65
C HIS A 267 21.53 -7.38 -1.88
N GLU A 268 20.29 -7.50 -1.43
CA GLU A 268 19.81 -8.72 -0.77
C GLU A 268 19.49 -9.84 -1.77
N LEU A 269 18.96 -9.47 -2.94
CA LEU A 269 18.38 -10.41 -3.89
C LEU A 269 19.32 -10.79 -5.06
N TYR A 270 20.48 -10.14 -5.24
CA TYR A 270 21.37 -10.36 -6.40
C TYR A 270 21.80 -11.81 -6.64
N THR A 271 21.79 -12.65 -5.61
CA THR A 271 22.15 -14.07 -5.76
C THR A 271 21.02 -14.94 -6.31
N LEU A 272 19.78 -14.44 -6.26
CA LEU A 272 18.59 -15.13 -6.74
C LEU A 272 18.33 -14.74 -8.20
N PRO A 273 17.72 -15.62 -9.01
CA PRO A 273 17.42 -15.34 -10.42
C PRO A 273 16.14 -14.50 -10.57
N LEU A 274 16.03 -13.43 -9.77
CA LEU A 274 14.88 -12.54 -9.72
C LEU A 274 15.21 -11.24 -10.48
N PRO A 275 14.33 -10.77 -11.38
CA PRO A 275 14.44 -9.41 -11.91
C PRO A 275 14.57 -8.38 -10.78
N LEU A 276 15.53 -7.45 -10.86
CA LEU A 276 15.73 -6.43 -9.82
C LEU A 276 15.32 -5.06 -10.35
N THR A 277 14.36 -4.43 -9.68
CA THR A 277 13.78 -3.14 -10.11
C THR A 277 14.79 -2.00 -10.00
N ALA A 278 15.83 -2.12 -9.16
CA ALA A 278 16.88 -1.12 -9.08
C ALA A 278 17.63 -0.92 -10.41
N PHE A 279 17.73 -1.95 -11.26
CA PHE A 279 18.40 -1.80 -12.56
C PHE A 279 17.65 -0.86 -13.51
N SER A 280 16.32 -0.76 -13.40
CA SER A 280 15.53 0.17 -14.21
C SER A 280 15.65 1.62 -13.74
N LEU A 281 16.05 1.89 -12.49
CA LEU A 281 16.39 3.24 -12.01
C LEU A 281 17.53 3.85 -12.83
N ALA A 282 18.60 3.09 -13.06
CA ALA A 282 19.75 3.55 -13.84
C ALA A 282 19.37 3.90 -15.29
N ARG A 283 18.42 3.16 -15.87
CA ARG A 283 17.94 3.38 -17.24
C ARG A 283 17.04 4.61 -17.37
N ALA A 284 16.22 4.91 -16.36
CA ALA A 284 15.35 6.08 -16.34
C ALA A 284 16.11 7.41 -16.32
N VAL A 285 17.28 7.45 -15.67
CA VAL A 285 18.16 8.63 -15.66
C VAL A 285 18.77 8.88 -17.05
N ALA A 286 19.16 7.82 -17.76
CA ALA A 286 19.75 7.92 -19.11
C ALA A 286 18.73 8.42 -20.17
N THR A 287 17.47 8.00 -20.09
CA THR A 287 16.42 8.48 -21.00
C THR A 287 15.99 9.92 -20.68
N ALA A 288 15.96 10.31 -19.41
CA ALA A 288 15.70 11.69 -19.00
C ALA A 288 16.80 12.66 -19.49
N ALA A 289 18.06 12.25 -19.44
CA ALA A 289 19.20 13.02 -19.95
C ALA A 289 19.22 13.15 -21.49
N SER A 290 18.47 12.31 -22.21
CA SER A 290 18.42 12.28 -23.68
C SER A 290 17.27 13.11 -24.28
N ARG A 291 16.45 13.79 -23.48
CA ARG A 291 15.44 14.74 -24.00
C ARG A 291 16.14 16.04 -24.42
N PRO A 292 16.10 16.47 -25.69
CA PRO A 292 16.57 17.79 -26.05
C PRO A 292 15.67 18.81 -25.34
N ALA A 293 16.28 19.69 -24.55
CA ALA A 293 15.58 20.82 -23.96
C ALA A 293 14.95 21.65 -25.09
N LYS A 294 13.61 21.63 -25.20
CA LYS A 294 12.90 22.67 -25.95
C LYS A 294 13.08 23.97 -25.18
N ALA A 295 14.18 24.67 -25.47
CA ALA A 295 14.42 26.00 -24.96
C ALA A 295 13.42 26.97 -25.59
N GLN A 296 12.36 27.31 -24.85
CA GLN A 296 11.63 28.55 -25.11
C GLN A 296 12.52 29.71 -24.67
N HIS A 297 13.28 30.27 -25.61
CA HIS A 297 13.96 31.55 -25.39
C HIS A 297 12.98 32.71 -25.63
N PRO A 298 12.78 33.63 -24.67
CA PRO A 298 12.38 34.99 -24.97
C PRO A 298 13.58 35.71 -25.61
N THR A 299 13.33 36.36 -26.74
CA THR A 299 14.32 37.08 -27.56
C THR A 299 15.06 38.16 -26.76
N PRO A 300 16.41 38.18 -26.73
CA PRO A 300 17.16 39.31 -26.18
C PRO A 300 17.21 40.45 -27.21
N LYS A 301 16.79 41.65 -26.83
CA LYS A 301 17.05 42.88 -27.59
C LYS A 301 18.56 43.18 -27.59
N GLN A 302 19.12 43.39 -28.78
CA GLN A 302 20.52 43.78 -28.98
C GLN A 302 20.80 45.19 -28.44
N PRO A 303 21.92 45.40 -27.72
CA PRO A 303 22.57 46.70 -27.61
C PRO A 303 23.56 46.93 -28.77
N PRO A 304 23.86 48.19 -29.12
CA PRO A 304 24.56 48.55 -30.34
C PRO A 304 26.08 48.33 -30.27
N ARG A 305 26.64 48.00 -31.45
CA ARG A 305 28.07 47.84 -31.75
C ARG A 305 28.88 49.10 -31.39
N LEU A 306 29.98 48.91 -30.67
CA LEU A 306 31.12 49.82 -30.64
C LEU A 306 32.40 49.10 -31.05
N LYS A 307 33.26 49.86 -31.74
CA LYS A 307 34.30 49.44 -32.68
C LYS A 307 35.52 48.80 -32.02
N GLN A 308 36.13 47.86 -32.73
CA GLN A 308 37.46 47.32 -32.46
C GLN A 308 38.54 48.40 -32.64
N THR A 309 39.48 48.45 -31.71
CA THR A 309 40.89 48.79 -31.98
C THR A 309 41.74 47.94 -31.04
N GLY A 310 42.76 47.30 -31.61
CA GLY A 310 43.49 46.20 -30.99
C GLY A 310 44.69 46.62 -30.15
N ILE A 311 45.44 45.62 -29.69
CA ILE A 311 46.87 45.41 -29.97
C ILE A 311 47.38 44.23 -29.10
N GLU A 312 48.13 43.37 -29.78
CA GLU A 312 49.22 42.45 -29.40
C GLU A 312 49.13 41.42 -28.26
N ALA A 313 49.47 40.20 -28.68
CA ALA A 313 50.00 39.14 -27.86
C ALA A 313 51.54 39.26 -27.72
N THR A 314 52.07 39.07 -26.51
CA THR A 314 53.46 38.65 -26.30
C THR A 314 53.55 37.51 -25.27
N LYS A 315 54.55 36.66 -25.49
CA LYS A 315 54.79 35.30 -24.98
C LYS A 315 55.47 35.27 -23.57
N PRO A 316 55.64 34.07 -22.96
CA PRO A 316 55.80 33.87 -21.52
C PRO A 316 57.22 33.56 -21.04
N ALA A 317 57.47 33.69 -19.72
CA ALA A 317 58.32 32.85 -18.82
C ALA A 317 58.71 33.65 -17.53
N PRO A 318 59.35 33.08 -16.50
CA PRO A 318 58.99 31.90 -15.69
C PRO A 318 59.01 32.20 -14.15
N THR A 319 58.78 31.15 -13.37
CA THR A 319 58.67 31.00 -11.90
C THR A 319 59.69 31.77 -11.03
N PRO A 320 59.33 32.14 -9.79
CA PRO A 320 60.07 31.57 -8.64
C PRO A 320 59.23 31.19 -7.41
N GLN A 321 59.55 30.03 -6.82
CA GLN A 321 59.23 29.67 -5.44
C GLN A 321 60.30 30.25 -4.49
N ALA A 322 59.90 30.80 -3.33
CA ALA A 322 60.55 30.62 -2.02
C ALA A 322 59.89 31.46 -0.91
N VAL A 323 58.89 30.87 -0.25
CA VAL A 323 58.81 30.59 1.20
C VAL A 323 59.10 31.68 2.27
N LYS A 324 58.07 31.83 3.14
CA LYS A 324 58.02 32.14 4.60
C LYS A 324 58.01 33.60 5.09
N ARG A 325 56.87 33.98 5.69
CA ARG A 325 56.78 34.37 7.13
C ARG A 325 55.33 34.30 7.63
N ALA A 326 55.12 33.59 8.74
CA ALA A 326 53.94 33.66 9.61
C ALA A 326 54.18 34.73 10.70
N PRO A 327 53.23 35.09 11.59
CA PRO A 327 51.78 34.80 11.65
C PRO A 327 50.91 36.10 11.75
N PRO A 328 49.59 36.06 11.48
CA PRO A 328 48.72 37.17 11.85
C PRO A 328 47.93 36.91 13.16
N PRO A 329 47.81 37.91 14.05
CA PRO A 329 46.85 37.92 15.14
C PRO A 329 45.52 38.61 14.77
N ALA A 330 44.46 38.15 15.45
CA ALA A 330 43.17 38.79 15.77
C ALA A 330 42.34 39.48 14.67
N ALA A 331 41.18 38.87 14.39
CA ALA A 331 40.10 39.41 13.55
C ALA A 331 39.27 40.51 14.26
N PRO A 332 38.93 41.62 13.57
CA PRO A 332 37.77 42.44 13.89
C PRO A 332 36.50 41.86 13.26
N ARG A 333 35.42 41.91 14.05
CA ARG A 333 34.07 41.44 13.74
C ARG A 333 33.50 42.13 12.49
N THR A 334 33.08 41.34 11.50
CA THR A 334 32.19 41.78 10.43
C THR A 334 30.75 41.35 10.74
N THR A 335 29.84 42.29 10.50
CA THR A 335 28.38 42.19 10.64
C THR A 335 27.80 41.02 9.82
N PRO A 336 26.78 40.31 10.31
CA PRO A 336 26.13 39.25 9.54
C PRO A 336 25.37 39.82 8.34
N PRO A 337 25.42 39.19 7.15
CA PRO A 337 24.57 39.57 6.04
C PRO A 337 23.11 39.17 6.31
N THR A 338 22.21 40.07 5.94
CA THR A 338 20.75 39.92 5.99
C THR A 338 20.29 38.61 5.32
N PRO A 339 19.39 37.82 5.94
CA PRO A 339 18.92 36.56 5.35
C PRO A 339 18.06 36.83 4.09
N PRO A 340 18.14 35.99 3.05
CA PRO A 340 17.22 36.05 1.93
C PRO A 340 15.80 35.73 2.40
N ALA A 341 14.82 36.45 1.85
CA ALA A 341 13.41 36.38 2.21
C ALA A 341 12.85 34.95 2.20
N LYS A 342 12.11 34.61 3.25
CA LYS A 342 11.38 33.35 3.41
C LYS A 342 10.49 33.08 2.17
N PRO A 343 10.55 31.88 1.56
CA PRO A 343 9.54 31.49 0.60
C PRO A 343 8.18 31.42 1.30
N THR A 344 7.22 32.14 0.73
CA THR A 344 5.81 32.16 1.10
C THR A 344 5.27 30.73 1.16
N PRO A 345 4.47 30.33 2.18
CA PRO A 345 3.92 28.99 2.25
C PRO A 345 2.92 28.79 1.12
N THR A 346 3.36 28.11 0.06
CA THR A 346 2.47 27.48 -0.91
C THR A 346 1.60 26.49 -0.15
N LYS A 347 0.28 26.70 -0.20
CA LYS A 347 -0.72 25.79 0.37
C LYS A 347 -0.39 24.36 -0.06
N PRO A 348 -0.46 23.37 0.83
CA PRO A 348 -0.23 21.99 0.46
C PRO A 348 -1.23 21.60 -0.64
N ALA A 349 -0.70 21.07 -1.76
CA ALA A 349 -1.51 20.32 -2.69
C ALA A 349 -2.19 19.21 -1.88
N LYS A 350 -3.52 19.11 -2.02
CA LYS A 350 -4.29 18.12 -1.29
C LYS A 350 -3.84 16.75 -1.78
N ALA A 351 -3.32 15.98 -0.82
CA ALA A 351 -3.17 14.55 -0.86
C ALA A 351 -4.22 13.87 -1.74
N ARG A 352 -3.83 12.88 -2.57
CA ARG A 352 -4.78 11.97 -3.22
C ARG A 352 -4.91 10.73 -2.33
N PRO A 353 -6.03 10.60 -1.60
CA PRO A 353 -6.26 9.44 -0.76
C PRO A 353 -6.29 8.13 -1.57
N ASN A 354 -6.10 7.01 -0.90
CA ASN A 354 -6.46 5.67 -1.43
C ASN A 354 -7.82 5.71 -2.17
N PRO A 355 -8.05 4.96 -3.27
CA PRO A 355 -9.26 5.03 -4.07
C PRO A 355 -10.58 5.00 -3.26
N LEU A 356 -10.65 4.15 -2.24
CA LEU A 356 -11.79 4.06 -1.32
C LEU A 356 -11.95 5.38 -0.54
N GLN A 357 -10.84 5.87 -0.01
CA GLN A 357 -10.78 7.12 0.73
C GLN A 357 -11.11 8.32 -0.18
N THR A 358 -10.68 8.31 -1.43
CA THR A 358 -10.95 9.34 -2.44
C THR A 358 -12.42 9.36 -2.81
N ILE A 359 -12.99 8.19 -3.13
CA ILE A 359 -14.42 8.06 -3.44
C ILE A 359 -15.27 8.58 -2.27
N ILE A 360 -14.95 8.19 -1.04
CA ILE A 360 -15.69 8.67 0.14
C ILE A 360 -15.45 10.17 0.38
N ALA A 361 -14.21 10.66 0.29
CA ALA A 361 -13.89 12.06 0.54
C ALA A 361 -14.51 12.99 -0.51
N ASP A 362 -14.52 12.61 -1.78
CA ASP A 362 -15.13 13.38 -2.87
C ASP A 362 -16.65 13.38 -2.74
N SER A 363 -17.24 12.24 -2.40
CA SER A 363 -18.66 12.11 -2.06
C SER A 363 -19.04 13.06 -0.91
N MET A 364 -18.26 13.09 0.17
CA MET A 364 -18.48 14.02 1.28
C MET A 364 -18.28 15.49 0.89
N ARG A 365 -17.31 15.79 0.02
CA ARG A 365 -17.07 17.15 -0.45
C ARG A 365 -18.23 17.66 -1.30
N GLU A 366 -18.79 16.82 -2.17
CA GLU A 366 -19.98 17.14 -2.96
C GLU A 366 -21.20 17.42 -2.06
N LEU A 367 -21.42 16.63 -1.01
CA LEU A 367 -22.46 16.88 -0.01
C LEU A 367 -22.31 18.26 0.66
N LYS A 368 -21.07 18.67 0.96
CA LYS A 368 -20.82 20.02 1.51
C LYS A 368 -21.13 21.11 0.48
N GLN A 369 -20.53 20.99 -0.71
CA GLN A 369 -20.46 22.07 -1.69
C GLN A 369 -21.76 22.25 -2.48
N ARG A 370 -22.42 21.15 -2.88
CA ARG A 370 -23.61 21.18 -3.74
C ARG A 370 -24.91 21.02 -2.98
N HIS A 371 -24.89 20.38 -1.82
CA HIS A 371 -26.09 20.06 -1.05
C HIS A 371 -26.16 20.79 0.30
N GLY A 372 -25.17 21.63 0.60
CA GLY A 372 -25.17 22.54 1.74
C GLY A 372 -25.18 21.85 3.10
N MET A 373 -24.60 20.65 3.20
CA MET A 373 -24.41 19.95 4.48
C MET A 373 -23.24 20.59 5.24
N GLN A 374 -23.40 20.79 6.56
CA GLN A 374 -22.39 21.50 7.36
C GLN A 374 -21.48 20.57 8.14
N ARG A 375 -22.05 19.49 8.71
CA ARG A 375 -21.31 18.42 9.37
C ARG A 375 -21.59 17.12 8.65
N ILE A 376 -20.52 16.50 8.16
CA ILE A 376 -20.55 15.29 7.35
C ILE A 376 -19.47 14.38 7.91
N MET A 377 -19.79 13.11 8.12
CA MET A 377 -18.84 12.13 8.60
C MET A 377 -19.01 10.83 7.84
N PHE A 378 -17.90 10.15 7.58
CA PHE A 378 -17.92 8.72 7.35
C PHE A 378 -17.36 8.03 8.59
N SER A 379 -18.19 7.25 9.27
CA SER A 379 -17.78 6.39 10.38
C SER A 379 -17.56 4.97 9.86
N MET A 380 -16.49 4.33 10.30
CA MET A 380 -16.05 3.04 9.81
C MET A 380 -16.09 1.98 10.91
N LEU A 381 -16.42 0.75 10.51
CA LEU A 381 -16.31 -0.41 11.39
C LEU A 381 -14.87 -0.64 11.84
N THR A 382 -14.70 -0.89 13.13
CA THR A 382 -13.43 -1.36 13.69
C THR A 382 -13.08 -2.76 13.18
N PRO A 383 -11.80 -3.20 13.20
CA PRO A 383 -11.39 -4.53 12.74
C PRO A 383 -12.15 -5.68 13.40
N ASP A 384 -12.41 -5.56 14.71
CA ASP A 384 -13.21 -6.51 15.49
C ASP A 384 -14.72 -6.43 15.21
N ARG A 385 -15.15 -5.47 14.39
CA ARG A 385 -16.54 -5.16 14.01
C ARG A 385 -17.45 -4.82 15.19
N LYS A 386 -16.90 -4.53 16.36
CA LYS A 386 -17.68 -4.25 17.58
C LYS A 386 -18.08 -2.78 17.71
N GLN A 387 -17.50 -1.87 16.92
CA GLN A 387 -17.78 -0.44 17.02
C GLN A 387 -17.73 0.24 15.64
N LEU A 388 -18.40 1.39 15.51
CA LEU A 388 -18.14 2.39 14.49
C LEU A 388 -17.31 3.54 15.08
N LYS A 389 -16.33 4.03 14.35
CA LYS A 389 -15.54 5.23 14.71
C LYS A 389 -15.45 6.21 13.56
N ALA A 390 -15.46 7.50 13.87
CA ALA A 390 -15.23 8.54 12.85
C ALA A 390 -13.91 8.30 12.12
N ARG A 391 -13.94 8.36 10.78
CA ARG A 391 -12.73 8.26 9.96
C ARG A 391 -12.50 9.47 9.10
N PHE A 392 -13.55 9.92 8.40
CA PHE A 392 -13.52 11.18 7.66
C PHE A 392 -14.55 12.11 8.27
N VAL A 393 -14.15 13.37 8.45
CA VAL A 393 -15.02 14.41 8.99
C VAL A 393 -14.83 15.68 8.19
N ILE A 394 -15.93 16.23 7.72
CA ILE A 394 -16.04 17.58 7.16
C ILE A 394 -17.06 18.29 8.03
N GLU A 395 -16.60 19.20 8.88
CA GLU A 395 -17.46 19.97 9.76
C GLU A 395 -17.19 21.47 9.62
N THR A 396 -18.18 22.28 9.97
CA THR A 396 -18.13 23.74 9.90
C THR A 396 -18.84 24.29 11.13
N GLY A 397 -18.23 25.26 11.82
CA GLY A 397 -18.79 25.86 13.05
C GLY A 397 -18.20 25.31 14.36
N GLN A 398 -18.72 25.78 15.50
CA GLN A 398 -18.23 25.46 16.86
C GLN A 398 -19.14 24.46 17.60
N GLN A 399 -19.39 23.30 17.00
CA GLN A 399 -20.22 22.24 17.60
C GLN A 399 -19.36 21.07 18.10
N PRO A 400 -19.91 20.13 18.90
CA PRO A 400 -19.21 18.90 19.26
C PRO A 400 -18.63 18.23 18.01
N SER A 401 -17.34 17.92 18.04
CA SER A 401 -16.65 17.45 16.83
C SER A 401 -17.15 16.06 16.47
N LEU A 402 -17.49 15.86 15.19
CA LEU A 402 -17.81 14.52 14.69
C LEU A 402 -16.58 13.59 14.76
N LYS A 403 -15.36 14.12 14.96
CA LYS A 403 -14.14 13.30 15.11
C LYS A 403 -14.18 12.41 16.34
N ASP A 404 -14.91 12.83 17.37
CA ASP A 404 -15.03 12.09 18.63
C ASP A 404 -16.13 11.01 18.57
N PHE A 405 -16.84 10.90 17.43
CA PHE A 405 -17.92 9.95 17.27
C PHE A 405 -17.43 8.51 17.41
N GLN A 406 -18.08 7.79 18.32
CA GLN A 406 -17.97 6.35 18.50
C GLN A 406 -19.36 5.78 18.76
N ALA A 407 -19.65 4.62 18.17
CA ALA A 407 -20.90 3.90 18.41
C ALA A 407 -20.62 2.42 18.62
N PRO A 408 -20.88 1.86 19.81
CA PRO A 408 -20.75 0.44 20.05
C PRO A 408 -21.84 -0.33 19.28
N LEU A 409 -21.48 -1.51 18.77
CA LEU A 409 -22.36 -2.41 18.02
C LEU A 409 -22.59 -3.73 18.77
N THR A 410 -22.34 -3.73 20.08
CA THR A 410 -22.51 -4.89 20.97
C THR A 410 -23.98 -5.24 21.23
N GLN A 411 -24.89 -4.30 21.02
CA GLN A 411 -26.34 -4.47 21.16
C GLN A 411 -27.06 -3.92 19.93
N THR A 412 -28.29 -4.37 19.70
CA THR A 412 -29.13 -3.87 18.61
C THR A 412 -29.44 -2.38 18.81
N ASN A 413 -29.05 -1.59 17.83
CA ASN A 413 -29.22 -0.13 17.77
C ASN A 413 -29.36 0.33 16.31
N ILE A 414 -29.58 1.64 16.10
CA ILE A 414 -29.83 2.20 14.77
C ILE A 414 -28.73 1.84 13.76
N PHE A 415 -27.47 1.84 14.21
CA PHE A 415 -26.32 1.56 13.35
C PHE A 415 -26.23 0.09 13.00
N THR A 416 -26.50 -0.82 13.95
CA THR A 416 -26.56 -2.26 13.64
C THR A 416 -27.64 -2.56 12.61
N LEU A 417 -28.80 -1.89 12.68
CA LEU A 417 -29.88 -2.03 11.70
C LEU A 417 -29.47 -1.48 10.33
N LEU A 418 -28.87 -0.29 10.28
CA LEU A 418 -28.34 0.29 9.05
C LEU A 418 -27.31 -0.63 8.38
N LEU A 419 -26.44 -1.28 9.15
CA LEU A 419 -25.37 -2.15 8.64
C LEU A 419 -25.86 -3.53 8.15
N GLN A 420 -27.15 -3.87 8.28
CA GLN A 420 -27.69 -5.14 7.75
C GLN A 420 -27.84 -5.15 6.23
N LYS A 421 -28.18 -4.00 5.64
CA LYS A 421 -28.37 -3.85 4.20
C LYS A 421 -28.10 -2.41 3.76
N PRO A 422 -27.76 -2.14 2.49
CA PRO A 422 -27.59 -0.78 2.01
C PRO A 422 -28.91 0.00 2.10
N GLN A 423 -29.02 0.91 3.08
CA GLN A 423 -30.25 1.66 3.29
C GLN A 423 -29.97 3.06 3.86
N PRO A 424 -30.71 4.08 3.38
CA PRO A 424 -30.69 5.41 3.96
C PRO A 424 -31.73 5.53 5.08
N LEU A 425 -31.45 6.39 6.04
CA LEU A 425 -32.34 6.83 7.11
C LEU A 425 -32.28 8.34 7.19
N TRP A 426 -33.46 8.96 7.20
CA TRP A 426 -33.62 10.37 7.53
C TRP A 426 -34.29 10.44 8.91
N LEU A 427 -33.49 10.83 9.91
CA LEU A 427 -33.98 11.13 11.24
C LEU A 427 -34.55 12.55 11.21
N ARG A 428 -35.85 12.69 11.47
CA ARG A 428 -36.60 13.95 11.41
C ARG A 428 -37.59 14.06 12.56
N PRO A 429 -38.10 15.27 12.88
CA PRO A 429 -38.95 15.48 14.05
C PRO A 429 -40.07 14.44 14.19
N ASP A 430 -40.78 14.14 13.10
CA ASP A 430 -41.90 13.20 13.08
C ASP A 430 -41.56 11.75 13.46
N ASN A 431 -40.30 11.33 13.31
CA ASN A 431 -39.86 9.96 13.57
C ASN A 431 -38.80 9.87 14.67
N MET A 432 -38.45 11.01 15.28
CA MET A 432 -37.37 11.10 16.25
C MET A 432 -37.70 10.32 17.52
N THR A 433 -38.94 10.39 18.01
CA THR A 433 -39.42 9.60 19.16
C THR A 433 -39.23 8.10 18.98
N LYS A 434 -39.29 7.61 17.73
CA LYS A 434 -39.11 6.20 17.39
C LYS A 434 -37.64 5.80 17.31
N TYR A 435 -36.79 6.63 16.68
CA TYR A 435 -35.43 6.24 16.33
C TYR A 435 -34.35 6.76 17.29
N LEU A 436 -34.58 7.89 17.95
CA LEU A 436 -33.63 8.47 18.89
C LEU A 436 -33.27 7.53 20.06
N PRO A 437 -34.21 6.76 20.66
CA PRO A 437 -33.88 5.78 21.69
C PRO A 437 -33.00 4.63 21.20
N LEU A 438 -32.94 4.39 19.89
CA LEU A 438 -32.08 3.37 19.27
C LEU A 438 -30.67 3.89 18.99
N ILE A 439 -30.37 5.16 19.23
CA ILE A 439 -29.03 5.71 19.04
C ILE A 439 -28.26 5.56 20.35
N PRO A 440 -27.07 4.91 20.38
CA PRO A 440 -26.26 4.82 21.58
C PRO A 440 -25.95 6.20 22.17
N GLU A 441 -25.96 6.31 23.49
CA GLU A 441 -25.75 7.57 24.22
C GLU A 441 -24.42 8.26 23.85
N GLN A 442 -23.36 7.48 23.66
CA GLN A 442 -22.05 7.95 23.19
C GLN A 442 -22.16 8.64 21.82
N ALA A 443 -22.95 8.09 20.90
CA ALA A 443 -23.20 8.71 19.61
C ALA A 443 -24.10 9.96 19.75
N ILE A 444 -25.12 9.93 20.61
CA ILE A 444 -25.99 11.09 20.85
C ILE A 444 -25.19 12.30 21.33
N SER A 445 -24.20 12.11 22.20
CA SER A 445 -23.35 13.20 22.73
C SER A 445 -22.65 14.02 21.61
N VAL A 446 -22.34 13.37 20.49
CA VAL A 446 -21.67 13.98 19.34
C VAL A 446 -22.68 14.41 18.27
N LEU A 447 -23.70 13.59 18.00
CA LEU A 447 -24.71 13.88 16.97
C LEU A 447 -25.73 14.94 17.42
N GLY A 448 -25.95 15.12 18.72
CA GLY A 448 -26.83 16.12 19.30
C GLY A 448 -28.33 15.85 19.13
N GLY A 449 -28.73 14.61 18.84
CA GLY A 449 -30.15 14.19 18.81
C GLY A 449 -31.04 14.99 17.85
N ARG A 450 -30.47 15.49 16.76
CA ARG A 450 -31.11 16.43 15.82
C ARG A 450 -31.50 15.78 14.50
N GLU A 451 -32.16 16.54 13.64
CA GLU A 451 -32.45 16.12 12.26
C GLU A 451 -31.16 15.81 11.49
N CYS A 452 -31.05 14.59 10.93
CA CYS A 452 -29.85 14.16 10.22
C CYS A 452 -30.12 13.04 9.22
N LEU A 453 -29.18 12.86 8.31
CA LEU A 453 -29.17 11.79 7.31
C LEU A 453 -28.08 10.77 7.67
N MET A 454 -28.43 9.49 7.56
CA MET A 454 -27.53 8.37 7.74
C MET A 454 -27.71 7.38 6.59
N MET A 455 -26.63 6.78 6.11
CA MET A 455 -26.71 5.70 5.13
C MET A 455 -25.56 4.73 5.31
N SER A 456 -25.86 3.45 5.33
CA SER A 456 -24.84 2.42 5.35
C SER A 456 -24.14 2.31 4.00
N ILE A 457 -22.82 2.19 4.03
CA ILE A 457 -21.96 2.02 2.85
C ILE A 457 -21.39 0.61 2.86
N PHE A 458 -21.47 -0.06 1.72
CA PHE A 458 -21.07 -1.44 1.52
C PHE A 458 -20.01 -1.56 0.43
N PHE A 459 -19.15 -2.57 0.57
CA PHE A 459 -18.27 -3.08 -0.49
C PHE A 459 -18.72 -4.50 -0.82
N GLY A 460 -19.21 -4.72 -2.04
CA GLY A 460 -19.96 -5.95 -2.34
C GLY A 460 -21.18 -6.07 -1.41
N ASP A 461 -21.23 -7.17 -0.65
CA ASP A 461 -22.28 -7.45 0.35
C ASP A 461 -21.81 -7.20 1.80
N LYS A 462 -20.59 -6.66 1.99
CA LYS A 462 -20.03 -6.41 3.32
C LYS A 462 -20.23 -4.94 3.71
N PRO A 463 -20.80 -4.64 4.89
CA PRO A 463 -20.88 -3.27 5.37
C PRO A 463 -19.48 -2.78 5.77
N ILE A 464 -19.16 -1.54 5.39
CA ILE A 464 -17.89 -0.86 5.70
C ILE A 464 -18.10 0.15 6.83
N GLY A 465 -19.22 0.86 6.80
CA GLY A 465 -19.43 2.01 7.66
C GLY A 465 -20.73 2.72 7.39
N VAL A 466 -20.90 3.87 8.02
CA VAL A 466 -22.08 4.73 7.90
C VAL A 466 -21.64 6.13 7.50
N LEU A 467 -22.22 6.61 6.40
CA LEU A 467 -22.16 8.01 6.01
C LEU A 467 -23.22 8.78 6.80
N TYR A 468 -22.83 9.91 7.36
CA TYR A 468 -23.65 10.81 8.16
C TYR A 468 -23.59 12.22 7.59
N ALA A 469 -24.71 12.94 7.60
CA ALA A 469 -24.76 14.37 7.28
C ALA A 469 -25.85 15.12 8.06
N ASP A 470 -25.56 16.33 8.52
CA ASP A 470 -26.52 17.27 9.12
C ASP A 470 -26.26 18.73 8.70
N LYS A 471 -27.17 19.63 9.09
CA LYS A 471 -27.11 21.07 8.82
C LYS A 471 -26.35 21.89 9.87
N GLY A 472 -25.78 21.29 10.91
CA GLY A 472 -24.99 21.97 11.93
C GLY A 472 -25.77 23.00 12.77
N SER A 473 -27.09 23.12 12.61
CA SER A 473 -27.94 24.05 13.36
C SER A 473 -29.29 23.41 13.59
N GLU A 474 -29.84 23.53 14.80
CA GLU A 474 -31.19 23.03 15.13
C GLU A 474 -32.29 23.81 14.40
N LYS A 475 -32.00 25.03 13.94
CA LYS A 475 -32.97 25.90 13.24
C LYS A 475 -33.06 25.62 11.73
N SER A 476 -32.25 24.69 11.22
CA SER A 476 -32.19 24.39 9.79
C SER A 476 -32.75 23.01 9.52
N SER A 477 -33.80 22.94 8.69
CA SER A 477 -34.39 21.67 8.29
C SER A 477 -33.74 21.09 7.03
N LEU A 478 -33.80 19.77 6.92
CA LEU A 478 -33.40 19.04 5.71
C LEU A 478 -34.58 18.95 4.73
N SER A 479 -34.30 18.97 3.42
CA SER A 479 -35.32 18.83 2.37
C SER A 479 -35.40 17.43 1.79
N VAL A 480 -36.53 17.09 1.17
CA VAL A 480 -36.71 15.82 0.43
C VAL A 480 -35.67 15.68 -0.68
N GLU A 481 -35.34 16.78 -1.36
CA GLU A 481 -34.32 16.83 -2.40
C GLU A 481 -32.93 16.52 -1.83
N GLN A 482 -32.58 17.10 -0.67
CA GLN A 482 -31.32 16.81 0.01
C GLN A 482 -31.20 15.35 0.42
N PHE A 483 -32.30 14.74 0.89
CA PHE A 483 -32.34 13.31 1.19
C PHE A 483 -32.16 12.44 -0.06
N ALA A 484 -32.84 12.77 -1.17
CA ALA A 484 -32.70 12.06 -2.44
C ALA A 484 -31.26 12.13 -2.97
N ASN A 485 -30.65 13.32 -2.94
CA ASN A 485 -29.27 13.54 -3.35
C ASN A 485 -28.27 12.77 -2.47
N PHE A 486 -28.46 12.80 -1.15
CA PHE A 486 -27.64 12.04 -0.20
C PHE A 486 -27.70 10.53 -0.48
N LYS A 487 -28.91 9.98 -0.70
CA LYS A 487 -29.12 8.58 -1.06
C LYS A 487 -28.44 8.23 -2.39
N ALA A 488 -28.66 9.03 -3.43
CA ALA A 488 -28.08 8.80 -4.75
C ALA A 488 -26.56 8.78 -4.71
N LEU A 489 -25.97 9.70 -3.94
CA LEU A 489 -24.53 9.80 -3.74
C LEU A 489 -23.98 8.58 -3.00
N GLY A 490 -24.61 8.14 -1.90
CA GLY A 490 -24.20 6.90 -1.22
C GLY A 490 -24.27 5.66 -2.11
N ILE A 491 -25.33 5.53 -2.94
CA ILE A 491 -25.43 4.44 -3.94
C ILE A 491 -24.31 4.52 -4.97
N ARG A 492 -24.02 5.72 -5.47
CA ARG A 492 -22.95 5.95 -6.46
C ARG A 492 -21.58 5.62 -5.87
N SER A 493 -21.30 6.04 -4.63
CA SER A 493 -20.07 5.68 -3.92
C SER A 493 -19.93 4.15 -3.86
N MET A 494 -20.96 3.42 -3.43
CA MET A 494 -20.92 1.94 -3.39
C MET A 494 -20.70 1.30 -4.77
N LYS A 495 -21.24 1.88 -5.85
CA LYS A 495 -20.98 1.39 -7.21
C LYS A 495 -19.53 1.64 -7.65
N GLN A 496 -18.99 2.82 -7.36
CA GLN A 496 -17.59 3.16 -7.64
C GLN A 496 -16.63 2.32 -6.82
N LEU A 497 -17.00 1.97 -5.59
CA LEU A 497 -16.22 1.08 -4.75
C LEU A 497 -16.16 -0.36 -5.30
N ARG A 498 -17.08 -0.77 -6.18
CA ARG A 498 -17.06 -2.12 -6.78
C ARG A 498 -16.26 -2.21 -8.08
N ARG A 499 -15.90 -1.07 -8.67
CA ARG A 499 -15.04 -0.96 -9.85
C ARG A 499 -13.61 -0.79 -9.38
#